data_AF-S1RU19-F1
#
_entry.id   AF-S1RU19-F1
#
_cell.length_a   1.000
_cell.length_b   1.000
_cell.length_c   1.000
_cell.angle_alpha   90.00
_cell.angle_beta   90.00
_cell.angle_gamma   90.00
#
_symmetry.space_group_name_H-M   'P 1'
#
loop_
_entity.id
_entity.type
_entity.pdbx_description
1 polymer ?
#
loop_
_entity_poly.entity_id
_entity_poly.type
_entity_poly.pdbx_seq_one_letter_code
_entity_poly.pdbx_strand_id
1 'polypeptide(L)'
;MQPKTAYLTCLLTIIWWLFLEESASASEGQFNLLNSGCSQYNVTNFREFSSNLNSTFLQLREQLMNSDNKYFATAQQARGSDPAYAMVQCRKYLSSADCLACFEAALSRIRNCSANGARVIYDDCFLRYESNDFYNQTTQEGHSMMCGNQSASEPSAFEAAVQGLLADLQTATPRIDGYFAATKKEVVGGGTGISATVYGVAQCIETITESGCRECMQVVTSDIQRCPPNTNGRAVDVGCFLRYSDSPFFADNQTIDIRPFLRSGSSSKKKAIIIGGVVGGASLLLLVITALLVWFKLSTRQRGTLRGDILGATELQGPLNYKYKDLMSATKNFGEEYKLGEGGFGDVYKGVLKNGKIVAVKKLAVLQSRRAKLDFDSEVRLISNVHHRNLIRLLGCCSKGLELLLVYEYMANSSLDKFLFGERRGSLNWKQRYGIILGTARGLAYLHEEFHVCIIHRDIKSSNILLDDDLQPKIADFGLARLLPEDKSHLSTKFAGTL
;
A
#
# COMPACT_ATOMS: atom_id res chain seq x y z
N MET A 1 -59.27 -53.00 1.29
CA MET A 1 -58.33 -52.13 2.03
C MET A 1 -56.93 -52.30 1.46
N GLN A 2 -56.21 -51.19 1.37
CA GLN A 2 -54.90 -50.87 0.76
C GLN A 2 -53.74 -51.88 0.99
N PRO A 3 -52.58 -51.81 0.25
CA PRO A 3 -52.08 -50.67 -0.55
C PRO A 3 -51.54 -51.03 -1.96
N LYS A 4 -51.91 -50.23 -2.97
CA LYS A 4 -51.23 -50.18 -4.29
C LYS A 4 -50.70 -48.78 -4.66
N THR A 5 -50.77 -47.82 -3.74
CA THR A 5 -50.41 -46.41 -3.98
C THR A 5 -48.95 -46.06 -3.72
N ALA A 6 -48.14 -46.96 -3.15
CA ALA A 6 -46.73 -46.66 -2.81
C ALA A 6 -45.73 -46.92 -3.96
N TYR A 7 -46.09 -47.74 -4.96
CA TYR A 7 -45.18 -48.06 -6.07
C TYR A 7 -45.18 -47.02 -7.19
N LEU A 8 -46.30 -46.30 -7.37
CA LEU A 8 -46.42 -45.31 -8.45
C LEU A 8 -45.70 -43.99 -8.11
N THR A 9 -45.58 -43.64 -6.83
CA THR A 9 -44.85 -42.45 -6.39
C THR A 9 -43.33 -42.64 -6.47
N CYS A 10 -42.81 -43.83 -6.16
CA CYS A 10 -41.37 -44.12 -6.33
C CYS A 10 -40.94 -44.16 -7.80
N LEU A 11 -41.78 -44.68 -8.71
CA LEU A 11 -41.48 -44.71 -10.15
C LEU A 11 -41.50 -43.30 -10.77
N LEU A 12 -42.40 -42.41 -10.33
CA LEU A 12 -42.42 -41.02 -10.80
C LEU A 12 -41.24 -40.20 -10.27
N THR A 13 -40.74 -40.46 -9.05
CA THR A 13 -39.53 -39.78 -8.55
C THR A 13 -38.24 -40.27 -9.22
N ILE A 14 -38.17 -41.54 -9.61
CA ILE A 14 -37.02 -42.08 -10.36
C ILE A 14 -37.02 -41.56 -11.80
N ILE A 15 -38.19 -41.44 -12.42
CA ILE A 15 -38.30 -40.84 -13.76
C ILE A 15 -37.99 -39.34 -13.73
N TRP A 16 -38.36 -38.61 -12.66
CA TRP A 16 -37.95 -37.21 -12.48
C TRP A 16 -36.44 -37.04 -12.22
N TRP A 17 -35.79 -38.04 -11.59
CA TRP A 17 -34.33 -38.10 -11.46
C TRP A 17 -33.63 -38.49 -12.77
N LEU A 18 -34.22 -39.38 -13.57
CA LEU A 18 -33.69 -39.80 -14.87
C LEU A 18 -33.91 -38.79 -15.99
N PHE A 19 -34.83 -37.81 -15.82
CA PHE A 19 -34.98 -36.66 -16.71
C PHE A 19 -34.26 -35.39 -16.20
N LEU A 20 -33.52 -35.46 -15.09
CA LEU A 20 -32.58 -34.42 -14.64
C LEU A 20 -31.11 -34.77 -14.94
N GLU A 21 -30.85 -35.91 -15.57
CA GLU A 21 -29.55 -36.28 -16.16
C GLU A 21 -29.57 -36.07 -17.69
N GLU A 22 -30.03 -34.91 -18.15
CA GLU A 22 -29.69 -34.42 -19.49
C GLU A 22 -28.43 -33.56 -19.41
N SER A 23 -27.30 -34.23 -19.63
CA SER A 23 -26.00 -33.66 -19.97
C SER A 23 -25.41 -32.62 -19.00
N ALA A 24 -24.86 -33.10 -17.88
CA ALA A 24 -23.54 -32.58 -17.50
C ALA A 24 -22.54 -33.10 -18.55
N SER A 25 -22.62 -32.52 -19.76
CA SER A 25 -21.47 -32.53 -20.64
C SER A 25 -20.36 -31.87 -19.84
N ALA A 26 -19.38 -32.65 -19.42
CA ALA A 26 -18.07 -32.10 -19.13
C ALA A 26 -17.63 -31.49 -20.47
N SER A 27 -17.97 -30.22 -20.67
CA SER A 27 -17.60 -29.47 -21.84
C SER A 27 -16.08 -29.34 -21.81
N GLU A 28 -15.40 -30.18 -22.58
CA GLU A 28 -14.12 -29.81 -23.17
C GLU A 28 -14.36 -28.56 -24.05
N GLY A 29 -14.35 -27.39 -23.41
CA GLY A 29 -14.45 -26.09 -24.07
C GLY A 29 -15.30 -25.09 -23.30
N GLN A 30 -14.68 -24.23 -22.48
CA GLN A 30 -15.35 -22.98 -22.07
C GLN A 30 -14.41 -21.84 -21.66
N PHE A 31 -13.17 -22.13 -21.25
CA PHE A 31 -12.21 -21.10 -20.87
C PHE A 31 -11.31 -20.69 -22.04
N ASN A 32 -11.34 -19.41 -22.42
CA ASN A 32 -10.50 -18.87 -23.48
C ASN A 32 -9.07 -18.66 -22.97
N LEU A 33 -8.11 -19.44 -23.48
CA LEU A 33 -6.70 -19.40 -23.06
C LEU A 33 -6.00 -18.18 -23.66
N LEU A 34 -5.39 -17.38 -22.80
CA LEU A 34 -4.67 -16.17 -23.17
C LEU A 34 -3.16 -16.40 -23.25
N ASN A 35 -2.61 -17.10 -22.25
CA ASN A 35 -1.19 -17.44 -22.19
C ASN A 35 -0.98 -18.66 -21.28
N SER A 36 -0.01 -19.51 -21.59
CA SER A 36 0.45 -20.57 -20.70
C SER A 36 1.91 -20.90 -20.95
N GLY A 37 2.65 -21.29 -19.92
CA GLY A 37 4.00 -21.80 -20.08
C GLY A 37 4.60 -22.38 -18.80
N CYS A 38 5.52 -23.33 -18.96
CA CYS A 38 6.38 -23.79 -17.88
C CYS A 38 7.71 -23.02 -17.91
N SER A 39 8.34 -22.86 -16.75
CA SER A 39 9.71 -22.35 -16.63
C SER A 39 10.69 -23.24 -17.39
N GLN A 40 11.80 -22.66 -17.85
CA GLN A 40 12.91 -23.39 -18.45
C GLN A 40 13.86 -23.99 -17.42
N TYR A 41 13.72 -23.62 -16.15
CA TYR A 41 14.57 -24.07 -15.06
C TYR A 41 13.94 -25.23 -14.30
N ASN A 42 14.78 -26.19 -13.94
CA ASN A 42 14.37 -27.36 -13.15
C ASN A 42 14.61 -27.12 -11.66
N VAL A 43 13.89 -27.88 -10.84
CA VAL A 43 14.09 -27.94 -9.39
C VAL A 43 15.17 -28.96 -9.03
N THR A 44 15.76 -28.80 -7.84
CA THR A 44 16.83 -29.70 -7.37
C THR A 44 16.26 -31.08 -7.04
N ASN A 45 15.14 -31.13 -6.32
CA ASN A 45 14.42 -32.36 -5.99
C ASN A 45 12.97 -32.31 -6.49
N PHE A 46 12.72 -32.86 -7.69
CA PHE A 46 11.38 -32.85 -8.30
C PHE A 46 10.30 -33.54 -7.46
N ARG A 47 10.63 -34.65 -6.80
CA ARG A 47 9.66 -35.40 -5.99
C ARG A 47 9.18 -34.56 -4.80
N GLU A 48 10.13 -33.91 -4.13
CA GLU A 48 9.83 -33.04 -3.00
C GLU A 48 9.08 -31.77 -3.42
N PHE A 49 9.56 -31.09 -4.46
CA PHE A 49 8.89 -29.92 -5.00
C PHE A 49 7.46 -30.24 -5.47
N SER A 50 7.25 -31.39 -6.13
CA SER A 50 5.93 -31.85 -6.54
C SER A 50 5.01 -32.11 -5.34
N SER A 51 5.55 -32.66 -4.24
CA SER A 51 4.80 -32.80 -2.97
C SER A 51 4.43 -31.45 -2.35
N ASN A 52 5.37 -30.49 -2.35
CA ASN A 52 5.14 -29.14 -1.86
C ASN A 52 4.06 -28.44 -2.71
N LEU A 53 4.17 -28.54 -4.04
CA LEU A 53 3.26 -27.94 -5.00
C LEU A 53 1.84 -28.53 -4.87
N ASN A 54 1.70 -29.85 -4.78
CA ASN A 54 0.39 -30.49 -4.54
C ASN A 54 -0.24 -29.99 -3.23
N SER A 55 0.55 -29.82 -2.18
CA SER A 55 0.06 -29.27 -0.90
C SER A 55 -0.42 -27.83 -1.06
N THR A 56 0.31 -26.99 -1.82
CA THR A 56 -0.14 -25.62 -2.10
C THR A 56 -1.42 -25.58 -2.91
N PHE A 57 -1.59 -26.44 -3.92
CA PHE A 57 -2.82 -26.48 -4.72
C PHE A 57 -4.04 -26.92 -3.92
N LEU A 58 -3.88 -27.85 -2.98
CA LEU A 58 -4.96 -28.22 -2.06
C LEU A 58 -5.36 -27.04 -1.16
N GLN A 59 -4.39 -26.28 -0.65
CA GLN A 59 -4.67 -25.08 0.16
C GLN A 59 -5.35 -23.98 -0.66
N LEU A 60 -4.93 -23.74 -1.91
CA LEU A 60 -5.59 -22.78 -2.81
C LEU A 60 -7.05 -23.18 -3.03
N ARG A 61 -7.30 -24.47 -3.31
CA ARG A 61 -8.65 -25.01 -3.50
C ARG A 61 -9.52 -24.79 -2.26
N GLU A 62 -9.00 -25.12 -1.09
CA GLU A 62 -9.70 -24.93 0.18
C GLU A 62 -10.08 -23.47 0.42
N GLN A 63 -9.15 -22.54 0.18
CA GLN A 63 -9.42 -21.10 0.31
C GLN A 63 -10.49 -20.62 -0.67
N LEU A 64 -10.46 -21.05 -1.94
CA LEU A 64 -11.48 -20.68 -2.93
C LEU A 64 -12.88 -21.21 -2.56
N MET A 65 -12.96 -22.32 -1.84
CA MET A 65 -14.24 -22.92 -1.42
C MET A 65 -14.77 -22.34 -0.10
N ASN A 66 -13.89 -22.14 0.88
CA ASN A 66 -14.26 -21.96 2.28
C ASN A 66 -13.94 -20.58 2.87
N SER A 67 -13.17 -19.73 2.17
CA SER A 67 -12.84 -18.40 2.68
C SER A 67 -13.88 -17.35 2.31
N ASP A 68 -13.79 -16.19 2.97
CA ASP A 68 -14.57 -15.01 2.62
C ASP A 68 -14.23 -14.49 1.21
N ASN A 69 -12.95 -14.63 0.78
CA ASN A 69 -12.51 -14.23 -0.56
C ASN A 69 -12.40 -15.44 -1.49
N LYS A 70 -13.52 -15.79 -2.13
CA LYS A 70 -13.63 -16.94 -3.04
C LYS A 70 -13.01 -16.74 -4.43
N TYR A 71 -12.31 -15.63 -4.65
CA TYR A 71 -11.77 -15.26 -5.96
C TYR A 71 -10.26 -15.10 -5.98
N PHE A 72 -9.59 -15.17 -4.83
CA PHE A 72 -8.17 -14.96 -4.71
C PHE A 72 -7.59 -15.82 -3.59
N ALA A 73 -6.48 -16.48 -3.84
CA ALA A 73 -5.77 -17.23 -2.82
C ALA A 73 -4.27 -17.29 -3.12
N THR A 74 -3.48 -17.34 -2.05
CA THR A 74 -2.05 -17.65 -2.08
C THR A 74 -1.76 -18.80 -1.14
N ALA A 75 -0.76 -19.60 -1.48
CA ALA A 75 -0.31 -20.71 -0.65
C ALA A 75 1.18 -20.94 -0.86
N GLN A 76 1.88 -21.26 0.22
CA GLN A 76 3.30 -21.58 0.18
C GLN A 76 3.61 -22.82 1.01
N GLN A 77 4.56 -23.62 0.53
CA GLN A 77 5.06 -24.78 1.25
C GLN A 77 6.60 -24.82 1.13
N ALA A 78 7.28 -24.57 2.25
CA ALA A 78 8.74 -24.47 2.31
C ALA A 78 9.38 -25.66 3.04
N ARG A 79 9.06 -26.91 2.62
CA ARG A 79 9.76 -28.10 3.15
C ARG A 79 11.00 -28.39 2.30
N GLY A 80 12.12 -28.60 2.99
CA GLY A 80 13.44 -28.93 2.42
C GLY A 80 14.00 -27.87 1.47
N SER A 81 14.66 -28.32 0.40
CA SER A 81 15.50 -27.46 -0.46
C SER A 81 14.75 -26.68 -1.52
N ASP A 82 13.56 -27.14 -1.92
CA ASP A 82 12.79 -26.58 -3.04
C ASP A 82 11.40 -26.14 -2.55
N PRO A 83 11.25 -24.91 -2.03
CA PRO A 83 9.96 -24.37 -1.63
C PRO A 83 9.05 -24.17 -2.84
N ALA A 84 7.74 -24.21 -2.63
CA ALA A 84 6.74 -23.92 -3.65
C ALA A 84 5.85 -22.75 -3.20
N TYR A 85 5.69 -21.77 -4.07
CA TYR A 85 4.79 -20.62 -3.92
C TYR A 85 3.76 -20.71 -5.03
N ALA A 86 2.48 -20.59 -4.71
CA ALA A 86 1.39 -20.62 -5.68
C ALA A 86 0.39 -19.50 -5.40
N MET A 87 -0.22 -18.99 -6.48
CA MET A 87 -1.24 -17.95 -6.45
C MET A 87 -2.29 -18.22 -7.52
N VAL A 88 -3.55 -18.05 -7.14
CA VAL A 88 -4.70 -18.08 -8.05
C VAL A 88 -5.51 -16.81 -7.88
N GLN A 89 -5.99 -16.26 -9.00
CA GLN A 89 -6.97 -15.19 -8.99
C GLN A 89 -7.98 -15.35 -10.12
N CYS A 90 -9.25 -15.41 -9.75
CA CYS A 90 -10.38 -15.41 -10.66
C CYS A 90 -10.84 -13.98 -10.96
N ARG A 91 -11.57 -13.81 -12.08
CA ARG A 91 -12.24 -12.54 -12.36
C ARG A 91 -13.43 -12.36 -11.43
N LYS A 92 -13.57 -11.17 -10.84
CA LYS A 92 -14.64 -10.90 -9.86
C LYS A 92 -16.06 -10.87 -10.44
N TYR A 93 -16.20 -10.88 -11.77
CA TYR A 93 -17.50 -11.02 -12.42
C TYR A 93 -18.01 -12.48 -12.49
N LEU A 94 -17.20 -13.47 -12.11
CA LEU A 94 -17.57 -14.88 -12.15
C LEU A 94 -18.40 -15.32 -10.94
N SER A 95 -19.13 -16.42 -11.09
CA SER A 95 -19.66 -17.15 -9.93
C SER A 95 -18.52 -17.88 -9.20
N SER A 96 -18.74 -18.24 -7.93
CA SER A 96 -17.75 -19.06 -7.19
C SER A 96 -17.56 -20.45 -7.83
N ALA A 97 -18.59 -20.99 -8.48
CA ALA A 97 -18.50 -22.27 -9.20
C ALA A 97 -17.62 -22.15 -10.44
N ASP A 98 -17.79 -21.09 -11.24
CA ASP A 98 -16.98 -20.85 -12.45
C ASP A 98 -15.53 -20.55 -12.09
N CYS A 99 -15.29 -19.82 -10.99
CA CYS A 99 -13.94 -19.59 -10.48
C CYS A 99 -13.22 -20.91 -10.15
N LEU A 100 -13.88 -21.80 -9.40
CA LEU A 100 -13.32 -23.10 -9.06
C LEU A 100 -13.10 -23.96 -10.31
N ALA A 101 -14.06 -23.98 -11.24
CA ALA A 101 -13.91 -24.71 -12.50
C ALA A 101 -12.73 -24.20 -13.34
N CYS A 102 -12.51 -22.88 -13.40
CA CYS A 102 -11.36 -22.30 -14.10
C CYS A 102 -10.04 -22.67 -13.42
N PHE A 103 -9.98 -22.66 -12.09
CA PHE A 103 -8.80 -23.11 -11.34
C PHE A 103 -8.45 -24.57 -11.65
N GLU A 104 -9.43 -25.47 -11.68
CA GLU A 104 -9.21 -26.88 -12.03
C GLU A 104 -8.75 -27.06 -13.48
N ALA A 105 -9.30 -26.29 -14.42
CA ALA A 105 -8.85 -26.27 -15.80
C ALA A 105 -7.39 -25.80 -15.91
N ALA A 106 -7.01 -24.78 -15.13
CA ALA A 106 -5.64 -24.30 -15.07
C ALA A 106 -4.69 -25.36 -14.51
N LEU A 107 -5.06 -26.08 -13.43
CA LEU A 107 -4.27 -27.19 -12.89
C LEU A 107 -4.05 -28.30 -13.92
N SER A 108 -5.10 -28.68 -14.65
CA SER A 108 -5.01 -29.68 -15.72
C SER A 108 -4.00 -29.28 -16.80
N ARG A 109 -3.96 -27.99 -17.16
CA ARG A 109 -3.05 -27.44 -18.18
C ARG A 109 -1.57 -27.55 -17.80
N ILE A 110 -1.23 -27.40 -16.52
CA ILE A 110 0.16 -27.45 -16.02
C ILE A 110 0.54 -28.80 -15.39
N ARG A 111 -0.33 -29.80 -15.44
CA ARG A 111 -0.10 -31.12 -14.85
C ARG A 111 1.23 -31.77 -15.26
N ASN A 112 1.67 -31.50 -16.49
CA ASN A 112 2.91 -32.06 -17.05
C ASN A 112 4.12 -31.12 -16.95
N CYS A 113 4.00 -29.95 -16.33
CA CYS A 113 5.13 -29.05 -16.13
C CYS A 113 6.10 -29.63 -15.09
N SER A 114 7.24 -30.16 -15.56
CA SER A 114 8.32 -30.65 -14.68
C SER A 114 9.37 -29.58 -14.41
N ALA A 115 8.92 -28.34 -14.17
CA ALA A 115 9.77 -27.16 -14.03
C ALA A 115 9.56 -26.47 -12.68
N ASN A 116 10.48 -25.58 -12.31
CA ASN A 116 10.46 -24.81 -11.06
C ASN A 116 9.43 -23.67 -11.04
N GLY A 117 8.62 -23.55 -12.08
CA GLY A 117 7.51 -22.62 -12.16
C GLY A 117 6.63 -22.90 -13.38
N ALA A 118 5.38 -22.44 -13.33
CA ALA A 118 4.50 -22.38 -14.48
C ALA A 118 3.43 -21.30 -14.30
N ARG A 119 2.83 -20.89 -15.41
CA ARG A 119 1.73 -19.93 -15.45
C ARG A 119 0.65 -20.37 -16.44
N VAL A 120 -0.60 -20.07 -16.11
CA VAL A 120 -1.76 -20.20 -16.98
C VAL A 120 -2.64 -18.97 -16.78
N ILE A 121 -3.03 -18.36 -17.89
CA ILE A 121 -3.90 -17.19 -17.94
C ILE A 121 -5.05 -17.51 -18.88
N TYR A 122 -6.25 -17.61 -18.31
CA TYR A 122 -7.52 -17.64 -19.03
C TYR A 122 -8.17 -16.26 -18.97
N ASP A 123 -9.21 -16.05 -19.79
CA ASP A 123 -10.12 -14.90 -19.65
C ASP A 123 -10.67 -14.83 -18.20
N ASP A 124 -10.89 -15.98 -17.58
CA ASP A 124 -11.64 -16.13 -16.33
C ASP A 124 -10.78 -16.29 -15.07
N CYS A 125 -9.55 -16.78 -15.20
CA CYS A 125 -8.66 -16.92 -14.06
C CYS A 125 -7.17 -16.91 -14.44
N PHE A 126 -6.35 -16.69 -13.43
CA PHE A 126 -4.90 -16.77 -13.48
C PHE A 126 -4.42 -17.78 -12.44
N LEU A 127 -3.46 -18.62 -12.81
CA LEU A 127 -2.73 -19.51 -11.91
C LEU A 127 -1.24 -19.39 -12.18
N ARG A 128 -0.44 -19.20 -11.14
CA ARG A 128 1.03 -19.23 -11.21
C ARG A 128 1.59 -19.96 -10.01
N TYR A 129 2.64 -20.73 -10.25
CA TYR A 129 3.50 -21.24 -9.20
C TYR A 129 4.96 -21.05 -9.56
N GLU A 130 5.81 -20.87 -8.56
CA GLU A 130 7.27 -20.82 -8.69
C GLU A 130 7.97 -21.35 -7.44
N SER A 131 9.27 -21.56 -7.57
CA SER A 131 10.18 -21.95 -6.48
C SER A 131 10.71 -20.77 -5.67
N ASN A 132 10.45 -19.53 -6.09
CA ASN A 132 10.78 -18.30 -5.36
C ASN A 132 9.51 -17.50 -5.07
N ASP A 133 9.55 -16.61 -4.10
CA ASP A 133 8.45 -15.67 -3.86
C ASP A 133 8.30 -14.67 -5.02
N PHE A 134 7.09 -14.55 -5.54
CA PHE A 134 6.73 -13.65 -6.64
C PHE A 134 5.49 -12.80 -6.36
N TYR A 135 4.93 -12.81 -5.14
CA TYR A 135 3.62 -12.21 -4.88
C TYR A 135 3.57 -10.69 -5.14
N ASN A 136 4.72 -10.00 -5.06
CA ASN A 136 4.82 -8.56 -5.30
C ASN A 136 5.27 -8.20 -6.73
N GLN A 137 5.42 -9.17 -7.64
CA GLN A 137 5.85 -8.89 -9.01
C GLN A 137 4.70 -8.29 -9.83
N THR A 138 4.98 -7.15 -10.48
CA THR A 138 3.97 -6.33 -11.18
C THR A 138 4.05 -6.47 -12.70
N THR A 139 5.26 -6.50 -13.27
CA THR A 139 5.52 -6.55 -14.72
C THR A 139 6.67 -7.52 -15.04
N GLN A 140 6.58 -8.28 -16.12
CA GLN A 140 7.67 -9.14 -16.62
C GLN A 140 7.66 -9.20 -18.15
N GLU A 141 8.78 -9.56 -18.79
CA GLU A 141 8.78 -9.96 -20.21
C GLU A 141 7.82 -11.15 -20.41
N GLY A 142 6.74 -10.94 -21.15
CA GLY A 142 5.67 -11.94 -21.34
C GLY A 142 4.24 -11.41 -21.32
N HIS A 143 4.02 -10.08 -21.32
CA HIS A 143 2.70 -9.51 -21.58
C HIS A 143 2.15 -9.99 -22.92
N SER A 144 0.83 -10.11 -23.02
CA SER A 144 0.16 -10.64 -24.21
C SER A 144 -1.08 -9.84 -24.53
N MET A 145 -1.27 -9.55 -25.82
CA MET A 145 -2.43 -8.83 -26.34
C MET A 145 -3.10 -9.68 -27.41
N MET A 146 -4.43 -9.75 -27.38
CA MET A 146 -5.24 -10.40 -28.40
C MET A 146 -6.40 -9.49 -28.80
N CYS A 147 -6.48 -9.19 -30.08
CA CYS A 147 -7.59 -8.46 -30.67
C CYS A 147 -8.59 -9.45 -31.27
N GLY A 148 -9.88 -9.12 -31.21
CA GLY A 148 -10.92 -9.88 -31.87
C GLY A 148 -10.77 -9.86 -33.39
N ASN A 149 -11.51 -10.73 -34.08
CA ASN A 149 -11.50 -10.84 -35.55
C ASN A 149 -12.61 -10.02 -36.24
N GLN A 150 -13.57 -9.51 -35.48
CA GLN A 150 -14.68 -8.71 -35.98
C GLN A 150 -14.39 -7.22 -35.75
N SER A 151 -14.82 -6.37 -36.69
CA SER A 151 -14.70 -4.91 -36.60
C SER A 151 -16.07 -4.29 -36.33
N ALA A 152 -16.10 -3.20 -35.56
CA ALA A 152 -17.33 -2.49 -35.26
C ALA A 152 -17.95 -1.84 -36.51
N SER A 153 -19.28 -1.74 -36.55
CA SER A 153 -20.02 -1.15 -37.67
C SER A 153 -19.75 0.35 -37.85
N GLU A 154 -19.43 1.06 -36.76
CA GLU A 154 -19.04 2.48 -36.74
C GLU A 154 -17.61 2.64 -36.18
N PRO A 155 -16.55 2.37 -36.98
CA PRO A 155 -15.18 2.21 -36.49
C PRO A 155 -14.66 3.38 -35.66
N SER A 156 -14.83 4.62 -36.15
CA SER A 156 -14.28 5.81 -35.49
C SER A 156 -14.97 6.13 -34.17
N ALA A 157 -16.31 6.01 -34.12
CA ALA A 157 -17.07 6.26 -32.89
C ALA A 157 -16.77 5.18 -31.85
N PHE A 158 -16.71 3.91 -32.28
CA PHE A 158 -16.37 2.79 -31.42
C PHE A 158 -14.95 2.91 -30.88
N GLU A 159 -13.97 3.23 -31.72
CA GLU A 159 -12.58 3.44 -31.31
C GLU A 159 -12.45 4.54 -30.25
N ALA A 160 -13.10 5.68 -30.45
CA ALA A 160 -13.11 6.76 -29.46
C ALA A 160 -13.72 6.33 -28.12
N ALA A 161 -14.81 5.55 -28.16
CA ALA A 161 -15.45 5.01 -26.96
C ALA A 161 -14.53 3.99 -26.24
N VAL A 162 -13.89 3.08 -26.97
CA VAL A 162 -12.93 2.10 -26.41
C VAL A 162 -11.74 2.83 -25.80
N GLN A 163 -11.08 3.76 -26.52
CA GLN A 163 -9.93 4.51 -26.01
C GLN A 163 -10.27 5.27 -24.73
N GLY A 164 -11.44 5.93 -24.70
CA GLY A 164 -11.93 6.61 -23.50
C GLY A 164 -12.18 5.64 -22.34
N LEU A 165 -12.81 4.50 -22.60
CA LEU A 165 -13.09 3.47 -21.59
C LEU A 165 -11.79 2.88 -21.00
N LEU A 166 -10.81 2.59 -21.84
CA LEU A 166 -9.50 2.04 -21.42
C LEU A 166 -8.73 3.05 -20.57
N ALA A 167 -8.70 4.33 -20.96
CA ALA A 167 -8.05 5.38 -20.18
C ALA A 167 -8.72 5.60 -18.80
N ASP A 168 -10.05 5.52 -18.77
CA ASP A 168 -10.83 5.61 -17.53
C ASP A 168 -10.49 4.43 -16.59
N LEU A 169 -10.47 3.19 -17.12
CA LEU A 169 -10.11 1.98 -16.38
C LEU A 169 -8.66 2.01 -15.88
N GLN A 170 -7.70 2.44 -16.70
CA GLN A 170 -6.30 2.60 -16.31
C GLN A 170 -6.13 3.56 -15.14
N THR A 171 -6.93 4.63 -15.10
CA THR A 171 -6.89 5.65 -14.05
C THR A 171 -7.56 5.18 -12.76
N ALA A 172 -8.72 4.54 -12.88
CA ALA A 172 -9.59 4.20 -11.76
C ALA A 172 -9.14 2.93 -11.03
N THR A 173 -8.79 1.86 -11.75
CA THR A 173 -8.54 0.52 -11.19
C THR A 173 -7.53 0.50 -10.05
N PRO A 174 -6.37 1.19 -10.13
CA PRO A 174 -5.39 1.20 -9.03
C PRO A 174 -5.90 1.87 -7.74
N ARG A 175 -6.99 2.65 -7.81
CA ARG A 175 -7.56 3.40 -6.69
C ARG A 175 -8.81 2.75 -6.10
N ILE A 176 -9.27 1.65 -6.68
CA ILE A 176 -10.45 0.91 -6.21
C ILE A 176 -9.98 -0.20 -5.28
N ASP A 177 -10.65 -0.32 -4.13
CA ASP A 177 -10.37 -1.38 -3.17
C ASP A 177 -10.49 -2.77 -3.84
N GLY A 178 -9.45 -3.59 -3.70
CA GLY A 178 -9.37 -4.90 -4.36
C GLY A 178 -9.12 -4.85 -5.86
N TYR A 179 -8.68 -3.70 -6.39
CA TYR A 179 -8.17 -3.44 -7.74
C TYR A 179 -8.98 -4.06 -8.88
N PHE A 180 -10.30 -3.96 -8.81
CA PHE A 180 -11.20 -4.48 -9.84
C PHE A 180 -12.18 -3.39 -10.27
N ALA A 181 -12.33 -3.22 -11.58
CA ALA A 181 -13.30 -2.31 -12.17
C ALA A 181 -14.02 -3.01 -13.32
N ALA A 182 -15.35 -3.02 -13.27
CA ALA A 182 -16.20 -3.38 -14.40
C ALA A 182 -17.10 -2.18 -14.72
N THR A 183 -17.10 -1.72 -15.96
CA THR A 183 -17.89 -0.54 -16.35
C THR A 183 -18.23 -0.58 -17.83
N LYS A 184 -19.12 0.31 -18.25
CA LYS A 184 -19.58 0.40 -19.64
C LYS A 184 -19.65 1.84 -20.12
N LYS A 185 -19.44 2.04 -21.42
CA LYS A 185 -19.42 3.36 -22.06
C LYS A 185 -20.25 3.32 -23.33
N GLU A 186 -21.15 4.30 -23.47
CA GLU A 186 -21.95 4.45 -24.67
C GLU A 186 -21.11 4.96 -25.84
N VAL A 187 -21.37 4.42 -27.03
CA VAL A 187 -20.77 4.86 -28.29
C VAL A 187 -21.66 5.97 -28.86
N VAL A 188 -21.18 7.21 -28.78
CA VAL A 188 -21.92 8.38 -29.25
C VAL A 188 -21.56 8.64 -30.72
N GLY A 189 -22.37 8.14 -31.65
CA GLY A 189 -22.20 8.40 -33.10
C GLY A 189 -23.23 7.71 -34.00
N GLY A 190 -23.75 8.46 -34.99
CA GLY A 190 -24.35 7.91 -36.22
C GLY A 190 -25.87 7.61 -36.25
N GLY A 191 -26.73 8.63 -36.09
CA GLY A 191 -28.06 8.77 -36.74
C GLY A 191 -29.16 7.69 -36.60
N THR A 192 -28.89 6.51 -36.06
CA THR A 192 -29.77 5.32 -36.13
C THR A 192 -30.59 5.07 -34.86
N GLY A 193 -30.42 5.89 -33.82
CA GLY A 193 -31.21 5.79 -32.58
C GLY A 193 -30.90 4.57 -31.71
N ILE A 194 -29.94 3.72 -32.10
CA ILE A 194 -29.47 2.57 -31.30
C ILE A 194 -28.17 2.98 -30.59
N SER A 195 -28.23 3.13 -29.26
CA SER A 195 -27.04 3.35 -28.43
C SER A 195 -26.22 2.05 -28.37
N ALA A 196 -25.12 1.98 -29.13
CA ALA A 196 -24.15 0.89 -28.97
C ALA A 196 -23.35 1.11 -27.67
N THR A 197 -22.97 0.04 -26.98
CA THR A 197 -22.27 0.12 -25.68
C THR A 197 -21.02 -0.74 -25.71
N VAL A 198 -19.92 -0.21 -25.17
CA VAL A 198 -18.69 -0.96 -24.93
C VAL A 198 -18.60 -1.30 -23.45
N TYR A 199 -18.35 -2.57 -23.16
CA TYR A 199 -18.16 -3.12 -21.82
C TYR A 199 -16.67 -3.31 -21.58
N GLY A 200 -16.18 -2.96 -20.39
CA GLY A 200 -14.76 -3.05 -20.05
C GLY A 200 -14.54 -3.54 -18.62
N VAL A 201 -13.53 -4.40 -18.46
CA VAL A 201 -13.06 -4.87 -17.15
C VAL A 201 -11.56 -4.69 -17.04
N ALA A 202 -11.12 -4.21 -15.89
CA ALA A 202 -9.73 -4.15 -15.48
C ALA A 202 -9.56 -4.79 -14.10
N GLN A 203 -8.49 -5.56 -13.92
CA GLN A 203 -8.19 -6.19 -12.64
C GLN A 203 -6.68 -6.29 -12.43
N CYS A 204 -6.22 -5.92 -11.23
CA CYS A 204 -4.87 -6.23 -10.77
C CYS A 204 -4.87 -7.36 -9.74
N ILE A 205 -3.70 -7.98 -9.55
CA ILE A 205 -3.49 -8.95 -8.47
C ILE A 205 -3.63 -8.28 -7.10
N GLU A 206 -4.24 -8.96 -6.13
CA GLU A 206 -4.56 -8.32 -4.84
C GLU A 206 -3.33 -8.08 -3.95
N THR A 207 -2.20 -8.75 -4.22
CA THR A 207 -0.95 -8.62 -3.45
C THR A 207 -0.08 -7.43 -3.84
N ILE A 208 -0.34 -6.77 -4.97
CA ILE A 208 0.49 -5.65 -5.42
C ILE A 208 0.02 -4.31 -4.84
N THR A 209 0.89 -3.31 -4.86
CA THR A 209 0.56 -1.95 -4.40
C THR A 209 -0.25 -1.17 -5.43
N GLU A 210 -0.84 -0.03 -5.04
CA GLU A 210 -1.48 0.90 -5.98
C GLU A 210 -0.51 1.33 -7.10
N SER A 211 0.76 1.60 -6.75
CA SER A 211 1.78 1.96 -7.75
C SER A 211 2.07 0.79 -8.69
N GLY A 212 2.18 -0.43 -8.16
CA GLY A 212 2.37 -1.64 -8.95
C GLY A 212 1.20 -1.93 -9.90
N CYS A 213 -0.03 -1.76 -9.44
CA CYS A 213 -1.22 -1.87 -10.29
C CYS A 213 -1.22 -0.78 -11.36
N ARG A 214 -0.84 0.46 -11.03
CA ARG A 214 -0.75 1.56 -12.00
C ARG A 214 0.28 1.28 -13.10
N GLU A 215 1.45 0.78 -12.74
CA GLU A 215 2.50 0.41 -13.70
C GLU A 215 2.05 -0.73 -14.60
N CYS A 216 1.48 -1.80 -14.04
CA CYS A 216 0.95 -2.91 -14.83
C CYS A 216 -0.17 -2.46 -15.78
N MET A 217 -1.12 -1.66 -15.28
CA MET A 217 -2.21 -1.11 -16.09
C MET A 217 -1.70 -0.23 -17.23
N GLN A 218 -0.60 0.50 -17.06
CA GLN A 218 0.03 1.24 -18.15
C GLN A 218 0.49 0.32 -19.27
N VAL A 219 1.11 -0.82 -18.95
CA VAL A 219 1.56 -1.81 -19.94
C VAL A 219 0.37 -2.34 -20.74
N VAL A 220 -0.60 -2.97 -20.07
CA VAL A 220 -1.73 -3.61 -20.77
C VAL A 220 -2.64 -2.62 -21.51
N THR A 221 -2.75 -1.38 -21.03
CA THR A 221 -3.47 -0.32 -21.75
C THR A 221 -2.73 0.10 -23.02
N SER A 222 -1.40 0.25 -22.93
CA SER A 222 -0.57 0.61 -24.08
C SER A 222 -0.55 -0.44 -25.19
N ASP A 223 -0.79 -1.70 -24.80
CA ASP A 223 -1.03 -2.81 -25.71
C ASP A 223 -2.42 -2.72 -26.33
N ILE A 224 -3.46 -2.91 -25.52
CA ILE A 224 -4.83 -3.13 -26.00
C ILE A 224 -5.42 -1.96 -26.78
N GLN A 225 -4.90 -0.74 -26.60
CA GLN A 225 -5.29 0.43 -27.39
C GLN A 225 -5.04 0.28 -28.90
N ARG A 226 -4.25 -0.72 -29.31
CA ARG A 226 -4.00 -1.07 -30.73
C ARG A 226 -5.08 -1.95 -31.35
N CYS A 227 -6.00 -2.51 -30.55
CA CYS A 227 -7.03 -3.42 -31.03
C CYS A 227 -8.22 -2.75 -31.75
N PRO A 228 -8.70 -1.56 -31.37
CA PRO A 228 -9.72 -0.88 -32.16
C PRO A 228 -9.31 -0.75 -33.64
N PRO A 229 -10.25 -0.96 -34.59
CA PRO A 229 -11.70 -1.01 -34.41
C PRO A 229 -12.27 -2.41 -34.12
N ASN A 230 -11.45 -3.40 -33.72
CA ASN A 230 -11.97 -4.72 -33.39
C ASN A 230 -12.95 -4.65 -32.22
N THR A 231 -14.05 -5.40 -32.28
CA THR A 231 -15.18 -5.31 -31.34
C THR A 231 -14.85 -5.77 -29.93
N ASN A 232 -13.74 -6.49 -29.76
CA ASN A 232 -13.29 -6.99 -28.48
C ASN A 232 -11.77 -7.12 -28.46
N GLY A 233 -11.18 -7.06 -27.27
CA GLY A 233 -9.74 -7.19 -27.07
C GLY A 233 -9.41 -7.60 -25.65
N ARG A 234 -8.27 -8.25 -25.46
CA ARG A 234 -7.68 -8.58 -24.15
C ARG A 234 -6.21 -8.21 -24.12
N ALA A 235 -5.75 -7.73 -22.97
CA ALA A 235 -4.33 -7.61 -22.66
C ALA A 235 -4.06 -8.07 -21.23
N VAL A 236 -2.95 -8.78 -21.05
CA VAL A 236 -2.54 -9.37 -19.77
C VAL A 236 -1.06 -9.18 -19.54
N ASP A 237 -0.70 -8.98 -18.27
CA ASP A 237 0.67 -9.07 -17.75
C ASP A 237 0.61 -9.83 -16.41
N VAL A 238 1.75 -10.15 -15.81
CA VAL A 238 1.84 -10.94 -14.58
C VAL A 238 1.08 -10.35 -13.41
N GLY A 239 0.83 -9.04 -13.39
CA GLY A 239 0.13 -8.34 -12.32
C GLY A 239 -1.28 -7.84 -12.66
N CYS A 240 -1.75 -7.95 -13.93
CA CYS A 240 -3.01 -7.31 -14.34
C CYS A 240 -3.63 -7.87 -15.63
N PHE A 241 -4.92 -7.59 -15.78
CA PHE A 241 -5.77 -8.01 -16.88
C PHE A 241 -6.67 -6.85 -17.32
N LEU A 242 -6.85 -6.68 -18.63
CA LEU A 242 -7.72 -5.69 -19.24
C LEU A 242 -8.48 -6.32 -20.41
N ARG A 243 -9.80 -6.13 -20.45
CA ARG A 243 -10.67 -6.63 -21.52
C ARG A 243 -11.74 -5.62 -21.89
N TYR A 244 -12.03 -5.49 -23.18
CA TYR A 244 -13.22 -4.81 -23.67
C TYR A 244 -14.01 -5.67 -24.65
N SER A 245 -15.31 -5.40 -24.79
CA SER A 245 -16.20 -6.02 -25.78
C SER A 245 -17.41 -5.14 -26.07
N ASP A 246 -17.96 -5.23 -27.27
CA ASP A 246 -19.26 -4.68 -27.66
C ASP A 246 -20.47 -5.46 -27.11
N SER A 247 -20.22 -6.70 -26.68
CA SER A 247 -21.20 -7.61 -26.08
C SER A 247 -21.02 -7.68 -24.55
N PRO A 248 -22.11 -7.68 -23.75
CA PRO A 248 -22.00 -7.80 -22.30
C PRO A 248 -21.41 -9.15 -21.89
N PHE A 249 -20.48 -9.14 -20.93
CA PHE A 249 -19.87 -10.35 -20.34
C PHE A 249 -19.82 -10.30 -18.80
N PHE A 250 -20.53 -9.35 -18.21
CA PHE A 250 -20.81 -9.22 -16.78
C PHE A 250 -22.23 -8.66 -16.62
N ALA A 251 -22.86 -8.92 -15.48
CA ALA A 251 -24.19 -8.41 -15.17
C ALA A 251 -24.16 -6.92 -14.79
N ASP A 252 -25.24 -6.20 -15.05
CA ASP A 252 -25.31 -4.75 -14.79
C ASP A 252 -25.07 -4.38 -13.31
N ASN A 253 -25.48 -5.25 -12.37
CA ASN A 253 -25.24 -5.07 -10.94
C ASN A 253 -23.77 -5.28 -10.52
N GLN A 254 -22.91 -5.75 -11.43
CA GLN A 254 -21.46 -5.88 -11.22
C GLN A 254 -20.71 -4.61 -11.69
N THR A 255 -21.40 -3.62 -12.25
CA THR A 255 -20.78 -2.35 -12.65
C THR A 255 -20.37 -1.52 -11.43
N ILE A 256 -19.20 -0.89 -11.52
CA ILE A 256 -18.66 0.02 -10.52
C ILE A 256 -18.74 1.46 -11.06
N ASP A 257 -19.26 2.39 -10.25
CA ASP A 257 -19.18 3.81 -10.56
C ASP A 257 -17.74 4.30 -10.39
N ILE A 258 -17.01 4.37 -11.50
CA ILE A 258 -15.60 4.76 -11.51
C ILE A 258 -15.38 6.28 -11.40
N ARG A 259 -16.42 7.11 -11.55
CA ARG A 259 -16.31 8.59 -11.58
C ARG A 259 -15.59 9.20 -10.37
N PRO A 260 -15.76 8.70 -9.12
CA PRO A 260 -15.00 9.19 -7.97
C PRO A 260 -13.49 9.02 -8.12
N PHE A 261 -13.05 7.97 -8.82
CA PHE A 261 -11.65 7.59 -8.97
C PHE A 261 -10.96 8.24 -10.18
N LEU A 262 -11.74 8.71 -11.16
CA LEU A 262 -11.25 9.42 -12.36
C LEU A 262 -10.73 10.83 -12.08
N ARG A 263 -11.07 11.42 -10.93
CA ARG A 263 -10.57 12.75 -10.55
C ARG A 263 -9.09 12.66 -10.20
N SER A 264 -8.24 12.77 -11.22
CA SER A 264 -6.87 13.25 -11.07
C SER A 264 -6.90 14.57 -10.28
N GLY A 265 -6.01 14.72 -9.30
CA GLY A 265 -5.94 15.89 -8.43
C GLY A 265 -5.84 17.20 -9.22
N SER A 266 -6.99 17.80 -9.49
CA SER A 266 -7.10 19.20 -9.91
C SER A 266 -7.12 20.06 -8.65
N SER A 267 -5.93 20.54 -8.29
CA SER A 267 -5.73 21.86 -7.69
C SER A 267 -6.38 22.16 -6.33
N SER A 268 -5.58 22.01 -5.28
CA SER A 268 -5.40 23.06 -4.27
C SER A 268 -4.47 24.20 -4.76
N LYS A 269 -4.28 24.37 -6.08
CA LYS A 269 -3.64 25.56 -6.67
C LYS A 269 -4.63 26.74 -6.71
N LYS A 270 -5.03 27.20 -5.51
CA LYS A 270 -5.02 28.64 -5.25
C LYS A 270 -3.60 29.00 -4.81
N LYS A 271 -2.66 29.07 -5.77
CA LYS A 271 -1.34 29.72 -5.72
C LYS A 271 -0.48 29.17 -6.86
N ALA A 272 -0.35 29.97 -7.91
CA ALA A 272 0.71 30.00 -8.95
C ALA A 272 0.08 30.27 -10.33
N ILE A 273 -0.48 31.47 -10.48
CA ILE A 273 -0.30 32.24 -11.72
C ILE A 273 1.11 32.85 -11.62
N ILE A 274 1.69 33.24 -12.76
CA ILE A 274 3.03 33.83 -13.01
C ILE A 274 4.15 32.73 -13.02
N ILE A 275 4.93 32.46 -14.07
CA ILE A 275 5.56 33.30 -15.10
C ILE A 275 5.87 32.45 -16.35
N GLY A 276 5.48 32.94 -17.53
CA GLY A 276 6.27 32.76 -18.75
C GLY A 276 7.27 33.92 -18.86
N GLY A 277 8.55 33.60 -19.08
CA GLY A 277 9.60 34.58 -19.45
C GLY A 277 10.73 34.80 -18.44
N VAL A 278 11.69 33.86 -18.31
CA VAL A 278 13.07 34.16 -17.86
C VAL A 278 14.05 33.11 -18.42
N VAL A 279 14.37 33.18 -19.72
CA VAL A 279 15.54 32.46 -20.28
C VAL A 279 16.80 33.36 -20.29
N GLY A 280 16.66 34.66 -20.02
CA GLY A 280 17.80 35.60 -19.93
C GLY A 280 18.40 35.78 -18.53
N GLY A 281 17.69 35.45 -17.46
CA GLY A 281 18.13 35.74 -16.07
C GLY A 281 19.04 34.68 -15.45
N ALA A 282 18.96 33.42 -15.90
CA ALA A 282 19.74 32.32 -15.34
C ALA A 282 21.25 32.47 -15.64
N SER A 283 21.59 32.98 -16.82
CA SER A 283 22.98 33.18 -17.24
C SER A 283 23.69 34.27 -16.43
N LEU A 284 22.98 35.33 -16.04
CA LEU A 284 23.54 36.42 -15.23
C LEU A 284 23.73 36.00 -13.77
N LEU A 285 22.79 35.20 -13.22
CA LEU A 285 22.90 34.64 -11.87
C LEU A 285 24.07 33.66 -11.75
N LEU A 286 24.30 32.82 -12.75
CA LEU A 286 25.44 31.89 -12.79
C LEU A 286 26.80 32.62 -12.82
N LEU A 287 26.90 33.75 -13.53
CA LEU A 287 28.13 34.55 -13.56
C LEU A 287 28.41 35.27 -12.24
N VAL A 288 27.37 35.75 -11.55
CA VAL A 288 27.52 36.37 -10.23
C VAL A 288 27.89 35.32 -9.17
N ILE A 289 27.30 34.13 -9.23
CA ILE A 289 27.61 33.02 -8.31
C ILE A 289 29.04 32.53 -8.52
N THR A 290 29.52 32.40 -9.76
CA THR A 290 30.91 31.98 -10.02
C THR A 290 31.91 33.04 -9.56
N ALA A 291 31.64 34.33 -9.77
CA ALA A 291 32.49 35.41 -9.26
C ALA A 291 32.58 35.42 -7.72
N LEU A 292 31.44 35.20 -7.03
CA LEU A 292 31.39 35.10 -5.57
C LEU A 292 32.13 33.87 -5.04
N LEU A 293 32.03 32.72 -5.72
CA LEU A 293 32.73 31.48 -5.35
C LEU A 293 34.24 31.60 -5.53
N VAL A 294 34.72 32.28 -6.57
CA VAL A 294 36.14 32.56 -6.79
C VAL A 294 36.67 33.50 -5.71
N TRP A 295 35.92 34.55 -5.34
CA TRP A 295 36.27 35.44 -4.24
C TRP A 295 36.35 34.71 -2.90
N PHE A 296 35.41 33.80 -2.63
CA PHE A 296 35.39 32.99 -1.40
C PHE A 296 36.54 31.98 -1.32
N LYS A 297 36.93 31.37 -2.46
CA LYS A 297 38.08 30.45 -2.54
C LYS A 297 39.44 31.14 -2.44
N LEU A 298 39.54 32.41 -2.82
CA LEU A 298 40.76 33.21 -2.63
C LEU A 298 40.92 33.69 -1.17
N SER A 299 39.80 33.88 -0.46
CA SER A 299 39.74 34.32 0.94
C SER A 299 40.08 33.20 1.95
N THR A 300 39.87 31.94 1.59
CA THR A 300 40.02 30.80 2.49
C THR A 300 41.27 29.97 2.20
N ARG A 301 42.43 30.64 2.14
CA ARG A 301 43.75 29.99 2.24
C ARG A 301 44.32 30.20 3.65
N GLN A 302 43.93 29.37 4.63
CA GLN A 302 44.79 28.95 5.75
C GLN A 302 44.21 27.70 6.47
N ARG A 303 45.06 26.65 6.56
CA ARG A 303 45.01 25.42 7.40
C ARG A 303 43.87 24.43 7.07
N GLY A 304 44.08 23.16 6.72
CA GLY A 304 45.21 22.23 6.81
C GLY A 304 44.76 20.91 7.45
N THR A 305 44.40 19.91 6.62
CA THR A 305 44.57 18.42 6.68
C THR A 305 44.84 17.73 8.06
N LEU A 306 44.39 16.50 8.43
CA LEU A 306 44.20 15.22 7.71
C LEU A 306 43.57 14.10 8.60
N ARG A 307 42.79 13.18 7.99
CA ARG A 307 42.51 11.73 8.26
C ARG A 307 41.80 11.29 9.58
N GLY A 308 40.77 10.43 9.62
CA GLY A 308 40.04 9.61 8.63
C GLY A 308 39.69 8.22 9.24
N ASP A 309 38.39 7.84 9.33
CA ASP A 309 37.86 6.54 8.83
C ASP A 309 36.31 6.39 8.96
N ILE A 310 35.68 6.35 7.77
CA ILE A 310 34.59 5.49 7.25
C ILE A 310 33.48 4.98 8.19
N LEU A 311 32.28 5.60 8.11
CA LEU A 311 30.98 4.92 7.84
C LEU A 311 29.83 5.94 7.64
N GLY A 312 29.56 6.26 6.37
CA GLY A 312 28.21 6.21 5.80
C GLY A 312 27.04 7.02 6.36
N ALA A 313 27.23 8.12 7.07
CA ALA A 313 26.16 9.10 7.31
C ALA A 313 26.68 10.51 7.03
N THR A 314 26.17 11.15 5.98
CA THR A 314 26.34 12.59 5.75
C THR A 314 25.80 13.36 6.95
N GLU A 315 26.64 14.24 7.52
CA GLU A 315 26.35 15.07 8.69
C GLU A 315 25.08 15.91 8.49
N LEU A 316 23.95 15.44 9.02
CA LEU A 316 22.76 16.25 9.28
C LEU A 316 23.01 17.06 10.57
N GLN A 317 22.69 18.35 10.56
CA GLN A 317 22.84 19.23 11.73
C GLN A 317 22.19 18.60 12.96
N GLY A 318 22.98 18.35 14.01
CA GLY A 318 22.47 17.82 15.28
C GLY A 318 21.44 18.76 15.92
N PRO A 319 20.64 18.27 16.89
CA PRO A 319 19.63 19.07 17.55
C PRO A 319 20.22 20.33 18.19
N LEU A 320 19.43 21.41 18.24
CA LEU A 320 19.86 22.66 18.87
C LEU A 320 20.21 22.41 20.35
N ASN A 321 21.42 22.76 20.76
CA ASN A 321 21.85 22.63 22.16
C ASN A 321 21.40 23.86 22.97
N TYR A 322 20.42 23.67 23.83
CA TYR A 322 19.95 24.69 24.76
C TYR A 322 20.83 24.75 26.02
N LYS A 323 21.05 25.96 26.55
CA LYS A 323 21.70 26.11 27.87
C LYS A 323 20.67 25.83 28.96
N TYR A 324 21.06 25.05 29.98
CA TYR A 324 20.19 24.75 31.12
C TYR A 324 19.57 26.01 31.76
N LYS A 325 20.38 27.08 31.93
CA LYS A 325 19.90 28.35 32.51
C LYS A 325 18.77 28.99 31.68
N ASP A 326 18.81 28.85 30.36
CA ASP A 326 17.79 29.39 29.48
C ASP A 326 16.48 28.60 29.58
N LEU A 327 16.57 27.26 29.65
CA LEU A 327 15.39 26.40 29.86
C LEU A 327 14.81 26.57 31.26
N MET A 328 15.65 26.65 32.29
CA MET A 328 15.23 26.92 33.67
C MET A 328 14.52 28.28 33.76
N SER A 329 15.03 29.32 33.10
CA SER A 329 14.34 30.61 33.04
C SER A 329 13.03 30.53 32.25
N ALA A 330 12.98 29.76 31.16
CA ALA A 330 11.81 29.60 30.31
C ALA A 330 10.66 28.89 31.03
N THR A 331 10.97 27.93 31.91
CA THR A 331 10.01 27.14 32.71
C THR A 331 9.78 27.70 34.11
N LYS A 332 10.26 28.92 34.40
CA LYS A 332 10.19 29.56 35.73
C LYS A 332 10.69 28.63 36.85
N ASN A 333 11.93 28.17 36.71
CA ASN A 333 12.60 27.23 37.59
C ASN A 333 11.90 25.86 37.69
N PHE A 334 11.27 25.40 36.61
CA PHE A 334 10.50 24.15 36.60
C PHE A 334 9.39 24.16 37.68
N GLY A 335 8.72 25.31 37.83
CA GLY A 335 7.66 25.47 38.80
C GLY A 335 6.47 24.56 38.50
N GLU A 336 5.83 24.03 39.56
CA GLU A 336 4.67 23.13 39.45
C GLU A 336 3.50 23.76 38.67
N GLU A 337 3.34 25.07 38.74
CA GLU A 337 2.32 25.82 37.97
C GLU A 337 2.48 25.70 36.44
N TYR A 338 3.69 25.37 35.96
CA TYR A 338 3.99 25.15 34.55
C TYR A 338 4.09 23.67 34.18
N LYS A 339 3.82 22.75 35.10
CA LYS A 339 3.89 21.31 34.85
C LYS A 339 2.72 20.86 33.97
N LEU A 340 3.06 20.22 32.86
CA LEU A 340 2.11 19.68 31.88
C LEU A 340 1.75 18.21 32.13
N GLY A 341 2.69 17.47 32.73
CA GLY A 341 2.52 16.07 33.06
C GLY A 341 3.74 15.49 33.77
N GLU A 342 3.54 14.34 34.41
CA GLU A 342 4.53 13.53 35.12
C GLU A 342 4.36 12.07 34.73
N GLY A 343 5.45 11.32 34.63
CA GLY A 343 5.40 9.89 34.39
C GLY A 343 6.76 9.21 34.50
N GLY A 344 6.81 7.91 34.17
CA GLY A 344 8.02 7.09 34.27
C GLY A 344 9.21 7.56 33.42
N PHE A 345 8.97 8.49 32.48
CA PHE A 345 9.98 9.10 31.62
C PHE A 345 10.41 10.50 32.06
N GLY A 346 9.91 11.00 33.21
CA GLY A 346 10.24 12.31 33.76
C GLY A 346 9.10 13.33 33.69
N ASP A 347 9.41 14.55 34.10
CA ASP A 347 8.47 15.66 34.22
C ASP A 347 8.47 16.52 32.95
N VAL A 348 7.30 16.97 32.51
CA VAL A 348 7.16 17.84 31.35
C VAL A 348 6.64 19.20 31.79
N TYR A 349 7.33 20.27 31.41
CA TYR A 349 6.98 21.65 31.76
C TYR A 349 6.71 22.49 30.52
N LYS A 350 5.76 23.41 30.61
CA LYS A 350 5.56 24.47 29.63
C LYS A 350 6.67 25.51 29.80
N GLY A 351 7.31 25.89 28.70
CA GLY A 351 8.33 26.92 28.69
C GLY A 351 8.04 28.00 27.66
N VAL A 352 8.48 29.23 27.95
CA VAL A 352 8.49 30.33 26.97
C VAL A 352 9.95 30.75 26.75
N LEU A 353 10.47 30.44 25.57
CA LEU A 353 11.84 30.80 25.18
C LEU A 353 12.00 32.33 25.06
N LYS A 354 13.23 32.84 25.09
CA LYS A 354 13.52 34.29 24.99
C LYS A 354 12.94 34.97 23.74
N ASN A 355 12.79 34.21 22.66
CA ASN A 355 12.17 34.68 21.42
C ASN A 355 10.63 34.63 21.43
N GLY A 356 10.01 34.36 22.57
CA GLY A 356 8.55 34.24 22.74
C GLY A 356 7.97 32.90 22.33
N LYS A 357 8.76 31.96 21.79
CA LYS A 357 8.26 30.66 21.36
C LYS A 357 7.88 29.79 22.56
N ILE A 358 6.66 29.27 22.56
CA ILE A 358 6.17 28.32 23.56
C ILE A 358 6.67 26.92 23.21
N VAL A 359 7.19 26.20 24.20
CA VAL A 359 7.77 24.86 24.06
C VAL A 359 7.34 23.94 25.21
N ALA A 360 7.47 22.65 25.01
CA ALA A 360 7.39 21.64 26.08
C ALA A 360 8.80 21.16 26.42
N VAL A 361 9.19 21.26 27.69
CA VAL A 361 10.51 20.86 28.19
C VAL A 361 10.34 19.62 29.05
N LYS A 362 10.76 18.46 28.53
CA LYS A 362 10.78 17.18 29.26
C LYS A 362 12.10 17.06 30.01
N LYS A 363 12.05 17.03 31.33
CA LYS A 363 13.16 16.79 32.25
C LYS A 363 13.16 15.32 32.65
N LEU A 364 14.16 14.56 32.19
CA LEU A 364 14.20 13.12 32.44
C LEU A 364 14.55 12.82 33.90
N ALA A 365 13.87 11.83 34.50
CA ALA A 365 14.06 11.46 35.91
C ALA A 365 15.47 10.90 36.16
N VAL A 366 16.23 11.54 37.06
CA VAL A 366 17.64 11.24 37.35
C VAL A 366 17.83 9.94 38.16
N LEU A 367 16.76 9.41 38.77
CA LEU A 367 16.80 8.25 39.68
C LEU A 367 17.28 6.94 39.01
N GLN A 368 17.36 6.88 37.68
CA GLN A 368 17.90 5.74 36.92
C GLN A 368 18.90 6.21 35.85
N SER A 369 20.00 6.85 36.27
CA SER A 369 20.96 7.56 35.41
C SER A 369 21.37 6.83 34.13
N ARG A 370 21.55 5.50 34.17
CA ARG A 370 21.92 4.71 32.98
C ARG A 370 20.77 4.55 31.98
N ARG A 371 19.54 4.29 32.46
CA ARG A 371 18.36 4.13 31.59
C ARG A 371 17.92 5.48 31.03
N ALA A 372 17.83 6.51 31.88
CA ALA A 372 17.50 7.86 31.47
C ALA A 372 18.48 8.41 30.41
N LYS A 373 19.77 8.09 30.54
CA LYS A 373 20.78 8.46 29.54
C LYS A 373 20.62 7.71 28.21
N LEU A 374 20.29 6.42 28.25
CA LEU A 374 20.00 5.63 27.05
C LEU A 374 18.75 6.13 26.33
N ASP A 375 17.67 6.41 27.07
CA ASP A 375 16.42 6.92 26.50
C ASP A 375 16.65 8.32 25.89
N PHE A 376 17.41 9.19 26.58
CA PHE A 376 17.84 10.49 26.05
C PHE A 376 18.63 10.36 24.75
N ASP A 377 19.69 9.55 24.73
CA ASP A 377 20.56 9.41 23.57
C ASP A 377 19.81 8.75 22.40
N SER A 378 18.92 7.79 22.68
CA SER A 378 18.05 7.16 21.68
C SER A 378 17.09 8.17 21.07
N GLU A 379 16.38 8.92 21.91
CA GLU A 379 15.41 9.91 21.44
C GLU A 379 16.09 11.01 20.65
N VAL A 380 17.19 11.59 21.15
CA VAL A 380 18.01 12.58 20.43
C VAL A 380 18.47 12.05 19.07
N ARG A 381 18.99 10.82 18.99
CA ARG A 381 19.50 10.27 17.72
C ARG A 381 18.39 9.98 16.71
N LEU A 382 17.26 9.42 17.17
CA LEU A 382 16.18 8.99 16.30
C LEU A 382 15.31 10.17 15.85
N ILE A 383 14.81 10.95 16.80
CA ILE A 383 13.77 11.93 16.49
C ILE A 383 14.33 13.22 15.86
N SER A 384 15.62 13.54 16.05
CA SER A 384 16.22 14.74 15.44
C SER A 384 16.16 14.72 13.91
N ASN A 385 16.09 13.53 13.31
CA ASN A 385 16.07 13.34 11.85
C ASN A 385 14.68 12.98 11.31
N VAL A 386 13.69 12.78 12.19
CA VAL A 386 12.34 12.35 11.83
C VAL A 386 11.43 13.58 11.78
N HIS A 387 10.90 13.86 10.59
CA HIS A 387 10.06 15.04 10.35
C HIS A 387 8.78 14.64 9.63
N HIS A 388 7.67 14.57 10.36
CA HIS A 388 6.36 14.27 9.79
C HIS A 388 5.28 15.05 10.54
N ARG A 389 4.19 15.41 9.83
CA ARG A 389 3.11 16.25 10.38
C ARG A 389 2.42 15.62 11.60
N ASN A 390 2.41 14.29 11.67
CA ASN A 390 1.78 13.50 12.74
C ASN A 390 2.78 12.90 13.74
N LEU A 391 4.01 13.40 13.78
CA LEU A 391 5.02 13.03 14.78
C LEU A 391 5.46 14.29 15.53
N ILE A 392 5.72 14.15 16.84
CA ILE A 392 6.17 15.29 17.65
C ILE A 392 7.57 15.71 17.23
N ARG A 393 7.77 17.01 17.03
CA ARG A 393 9.07 17.55 16.65
C ARG A 393 9.91 17.87 17.87
N LEU A 394 11.09 17.25 17.96
CA LEU A 394 12.16 17.71 18.85
C LEU A 394 12.83 18.96 18.27
N LEU A 395 12.81 20.03 19.04
CA LEU A 395 13.42 21.31 18.71
C LEU A 395 14.88 21.40 19.18
N GLY A 396 15.25 20.60 20.17
CA GLY A 396 16.61 20.51 20.67
C GLY A 396 16.70 19.79 22.02
N CYS A 397 17.89 19.80 22.60
CA CYS A 397 18.16 19.14 23.87
C CYS A 397 19.12 19.97 24.76
N CYS A 398 19.20 19.60 26.03
CA CYS A 398 20.19 20.10 26.98
C CYS A 398 20.77 18.90 27.74
N SER A 399 22.10 18.79 27.73
CA SER A 399 22.84 17.81 28.53
C SER A 399 23.85 18.57 29.38
N LYS A 400 23.57 18.76 30.68
CA LYS A 400 24.48 19.43 31.63
C LYS A 400 24.64 18.60 32.90
N GLY A 401 25.75 17.88 33.02
CA GLY A 401 25.97 17.00 34.17
C GLY A 401 24.92 15.89 34.21
N LEU A 402 24.15 15.81 35.30
CA LEU A 402 23.04 14.85 35.46
C LEU A 402 21.72 15.35 34.86
N GLU A 403 21.65 16.60 34.42
CA GLU A 403 20.43 17.21 33.89
C GLU A 403 20.29 16.91 32.39
N LEU A 404 19.32 16.07 32.05
CA LEU A 404 18.97 15.67 30.68
C LEU A 404 17.59 16.23 30.36
N LEU A 405 17.52 17.18 29.41
CA LEU A 405 16.28 17.82 28.99
C LEU A 405 16.07 17.74 27.49
N LEU A 406 14.84 17.48 27.08
CA LEU A 406 14.39 17.45 25.69
C LEU A 406 13.37 18.57 25.48
N VAL A 407 13.50 19.30 24.38
CA VAL A 407 12.66 20.46 24.07
C VAL A 407 11.83 20.14 22.83
N TYR A 408 10.52 20.06 22.98
CA TYR A 408 9.57 19.77 21.91
C TYR A 408 8.73 20.99 21.55
N GLU A 409 8.07 20.93 20.40
CA GLU A 409 6.92 21.79 20.14
C GLU A 409 5.84 21.59 21.21
N TYR A 410 5.13 22.68 21.54
CA TYR A 410 4.07 22.65 22.53
C TYR A 410 2.75 22.19 21.90
N MET A 411 2.03 21.31 22.60
CA MET A 411 0.76 20.74 22.16
C MET A 411 -0.36 21.27 23.04
N ALA A 412 -1.09 22.26 22.55
CA ALA A 412 -2.06 23.03 23.36
C ALA A 412 -3.22 22.18 23.88
N ASN A 413 -3.63 21.16 23.14
CA ASN A 413 -4.70 20.26 23.55
C ASN A 413 -4.19 19.05 24.34
N SER A 414 -2.91 18.99 24.72
CA SER A 414 -2.36 17.89 25.55
C SER A 414 -2.62 16.50 24.93
N SER A 415 -2.69 15.44 25.73
CA SER A 415 -2.79 14.05 25.28
C SER A 415 -4.23 13.59 25.07
N LEU A 416 -4.41 12.60 24.18
CA LEU A 416 -5.70 12.06 23.77
C LEU A 416 -6.43 11.33 24.91
N ASP A 417 -5.71 10.71 25.84
CA ASP A 417 -6.28 10.09 27.04
C ASP A 417 -7.15 11.05 27.87
N LYS A 418 -6.82 12.35 27.92
CA LYS A 418 -7.65 13.37 28.59
C LYS A 418 -9.03 13.55 27.95
N PHE A 419 -9.15 13.27 26.66
CA PHE A 419 -10.42 13.32 25.91
C PHE A 419 -11.19 11.99 25.93
N LEU A 420 -10.51 10.88 26.19
CA LEU A 420 -11.12 9.55 26.23
C LEU A 420 -11.56 9.17 27.65
N PHE A 421 -10.71 9.49 28.64
CA PHE A 421 -10.84 9.02 30.02
C PHE A 421 -10.78 10.15 31.05
N GLY A 422 -10.22 11.31 30.70
CA GLY A 422 -10.07 12.45 31.61
C GLY A 422 -11.25 13.41 31.63
N GLU A 423 -10.99 14.63 32.11
CA GLU A 423 -11.99 15.69 32.32
C GLU A 423 -12.72 16.13 31.04
N ARG A 424 -12.13 15.89 29.87
CA ARG A 424 -12.72 16.24 28.56
C ARG A 424 -13.41 15.05 27.89
N ARG A 425 -13.76 14.02 28.67
CA ARG A 425 -14.40 12.82 28.16
C ARG A 425 -15.64 13.15 27.35
N GLY A 426 -15.67 12.65 26.12
CA GLY A 426 -16.82 12.79 25.22
C GLY A 426 -16.87 14.09 24.42
N SER A 427 -15.93 15.02 24.59
CA SER A 427 -15.93 16.29 23.85
C SER A 427 -15.53 16.14 22.37
N LEU A 428 -14.96 15.00 21.99
CA LEU A 428 -14.61 14.70 20.60
C LEU A 428 -15.78 14.07 19.86
N ASN A 429 -16.22 14.72 18.78
CA ASN A 429 -17.19 14.14 17.85
C ASN A 429 -16.54 13.08 16.94
N TRP A 430 -17.36 12.31 16.22
CA TRP A 430 -16.88 11.21 15.39
C TRP A 430 -15.89 11.64 14.32
N LYS A 431 -16.14 12.77 13.64
CA LYS A 431 -15.25 13.31 12.61
C LYS A 431 -13.86 13.64 13.17
N GLN A 432 -13.80 14.24 14.36
CA GLN A 432 -12.54 14.53 15.06
C GLN A 432 -11.82 13.24 15.45
N ARG A 433 -12.54 12.26 16.01
CA ARG A 433 -11.96 10.94 16.36
C ARG A 433 -11.39 10.23 15.13
N TYR A 434 -12.11 10.23 14.03
CA TYR A 434 -11.64 9.67 12.77
C TYR A 434 -10.37 10.39 12.27
N GLY A 435 -10.34 11.73 12.32
CA GLY A 435 -9.15 12.51 11.99
C GLY A 435 -7.94 12.16 12.85
N ILE A 436 -8.15 11.93 14.15
CA ILE A 436 -7.12 11.50 15.10
C ILE A 436 -6.62 10.09 14.77
N ILE A 437 -7.51 9.15 14.47
CA ILE A 437 -7.15 7.77 14.08
C ILE A 437 -6.31 7.82 12.79
N LEU A 438 -6.80 8.51 11.77
CA LEU A 438 -6.14 8.59 10.46
C LEU A 438 -4.77 9.28 10.56
N GLY A 439 -4.68 10.39 11.29
CA GLY A 439 -3.41 11.08 11.49
C GLY A 439 -2.41 10.22 12.27
N THR A 440 -2.86 9.51 13.30
CA THR A 440 -2.00 8.56 14.04
C THR A 440 -1.50 7.43 13.15
N ALA A 441 -2.40 6.83 12.34
CA ALA A 441 -2.02 5.79 11.38
C ALA A 441 -1.00 6.28 10.36
N ARG A 442 -1.14 7.50 9.84
CA ARG A 442 -0.15 8.14 8.96
C ARG A 442 1.20 8.34 9.63
N GLY A 443 1.21 8.74 10.90
CA GLY A 443 2.43 8.84 11.69
C GLY A 443 3.15 7.49 11.82
N LEU A 444 2.39 6.41 12.06
CA LEU A 444 2.93 5.05 12.17
C LEU A 444 3.43 4.51 10.83
N ALA A 445 2.66 4.67 9.76
CA ALA A 445 3.06 4.27 8.41
C ALA A 445 4.38 4.95 8.02
N TYR A 446 4.51 6.25 8.30
CA TYR A 446 5.77 6.96 8.07
C TYR A 446 6.95 6.34 8.82
N LEU A 447 6.77 5.99 10.10
CA LEU A 447 7.83 5.38 10.91
C LEU A 447 8.22 3.98 10.41
N HIS A 448 7.27 3.20 9.91
CA HIS A 448 7.50 1.80 9.54
C HIS A 448 7.97 1.63 8.09
N GLU A 449 7.50 2.47 7.17
CA GLU A 449 7.60 2.24 5.73
C GLU A 449 8.24 3.39 4.95
N GLU A 450 8.04 4.65 5.36
CA GLU A 450 8.50 5.81 4.58
C GLU A 450 9.84 6.39 5.07
N PHE A 451 10.30 6.01 6.27
CA PHE A 451 11.63 6.35 6.75
C PHE A 451 12.66 5.34 6.24
N HIS A 452 13.89 5.81 5.96
CA HIS A 452 14.98 4.99 5.38
C HIS A 452 15.40 3.75 6.21
N VAL A 453 14.92 3.63 7.45
CA VAL A 453 15.03 2.43 8.29
C VAL A 453 13.74 2.33 9.09
N CYS A 454 13.14 1.15 9.19
CA CYS A 454 11.91 0.97 9.97
C CYS A 454 12.14 1.34 11.45
N ILE A 455 11.34 2.27 11.98
CA ILE A 455 11.35 2.70 13.38
C ILE A 455 10.15 2.10 14.10
N ILE A 456 10.38 1.14 14.99
CA ILE A 456 9.34 0.59 15.85
C ILE A 456 9.22 1.47 17.12
N HIS A 457 8.08 2.12 17.31
CA HIS A 457 7.83 3.02 18.47
C HIS A 457 7.82 2.28 19.82
N ARG A 458 7.19 1.10 19.86
CA ARG A 458 7.01 0.19 21.03
C ARG A 458 6.19 0.71 22.22
N ASP A 459 5.70 1.95 22.20
CA ASP A 459 4.83 2.50 23.28
C ASP A 459 3.66 3.32 22.72
N ILE A 460 2.92 2.76 21.76
CA ILE A 460 1.73 3.42 21.20
C ILE A 460 0.56 3.25 22.16
N LYS A 461 0.08 4.38 22.69
CA LYS A 461 -1.04 4.47 23.63
C LYS A 461 -1.64 5.88 23.62
N SER A 462 -2.84 6.05 24.14
CA SER A 462 -3.57 7.33 24.12
C SER A 462 -2.83 8.49 24.83
N SER A 463 -2.04 8.23 25.87
CA SER A 463 -1.24 9.28 26.53
C SER A 463 -0.03 9.74 25.70
N ASN A 464 0.39 8.94 24.72
CA ASN A 464 1.48 9.27 23.79
C ASN A 464 0.97 9.85 22.45
N ILE A 465 -0.34 10.06 22.30
CA ILE A 465 -0.91 10.80 21.16
C ILE A 465 -1.27 12.20 21.65
N LEU A 466 -0.47 13.20 21.26
CA LEU A 466 -0.69 14.61 21.62
C LEU A 466 -1.50 15.32 20.54
N LEU A 467 -2.29 16.31 20.93
CA LEU A 467 -3.17 17.08 20.04
C LEU A 467 -2.75 18.55 20.01
N ASP A 468 -2.57 19.10 18.82
CA ASP A 468 -2.28 20.53 18.64
C ASP A 468 -3.57 21.38 18.74
N ASP A 469 -3.45 22.69 18.47
CA ASP A 469 -4.58 23.63 18.52
C ASP A 469 -5.75 23.21 17.61
N ASP A 470 -5.46 22.55 16.48
CA ASP A 470 -6.43 22.09 15.47
C ASP A 470 -6.90 20.63 15.70
N LEU A 471 -6.59 20.06 16.88
CA LEU A 471 -6.83 18.66 17.24
C LEU A 471 -6.16 17.66 16.27
N GLN A 472 -5.09 18.05 15.59
CA GLN A 472 -4.31 17.13 14.79
C GLN A 472 -3.41 16.28 15.69
N PRO A 473 -3.36 14.94 15.47
CA PRO A 473 -2.59 14.05 16.31
C PRO A 473 -1.10 14.09 15.97
N LYS A 474 -0.27 14.06 17.01
CA LYS A 474 1.17 13.82 16.92
C LYS A 474 1.58 12.71 17.88
N ILE A 475 2.23 11.68 17.35
CA ILE A 475 2.82 10.61 18.14
C ILE A 475 4.03 11.18 18.89
N ALA A 476 4.10 10.91 20.18
CA ALA A 476 5.14 11.38 21.08
C ALA A 476 5.74 10.24 21.91
N ASP A 477 6.83 10.56 22.61
CA ASP A 477 7.59 9.67 23.50
C ASP A 477 8.35 8.53 22.81
N PHE A 478 9.48 8.88 22.19
CA PHE A 478 10.32 7.95 21.43
C PHE A 478 11.42 7.29 22.28
N GLY A 479 11.38 7.41 23.62
CA GLY A 479 12.40 6.83 24.49
C GLY A 479 12.54 5.31 24.34
N LEU A 480 11.44 4.63 23.99
CA LEU A 480 11.43 3.19 23.74
C LEU A 480 11.60 2.82 22.26
N ALA A 481 11.69 3.78 21.32
CA ALA A 481 11.75 3.48 19.90
C ALA A 481 13.03 2.72 19.51
N ARG A 482 12.95 1.85 18.50
CA ARG A 482 14.09 1.06 18.01
C ARG A 482 14.09 0.97 16.49
N LEU A 483 15.28 0.95 15.91
CA LEU A 483 15.47 0.70 14.49
C LEU A 483 15.42 -0.80 14.22
N LEU A 484 14.61 -1.21 13.25
CA LEU A 484 14.59 -2.55 12.68
C LEU A 484 15.36 -2.52 11.35
N PRO A 485 16.52 -3.20 11.27
CA PRO A 485 17.24 -3.38 10.01
C PRO A 485 16.40 -4.10 8.95
N GLU A 486 16.57 -3.76 7.67
CA GLU A 486 15.80 -4.32 6.54
C GLU A 486 15.93 -5.84 6.41
N ASP A 487 17.02 -6.44 6.88
CA ASP A 487 17.28 -7.88 6.85
C ASP A 487 16.56 -8.66 7.96
N LYS A 488 15.78 -7.98 8.83
CA LYS A 488 15.13 -8.60 9.99
C LYS A 488 13.63 -8.39 9.98
N SER A 489 12.89 -9.48 10.22
CA SER A 489 11.45 -9.44 10.40
C SER A 489 11.01 -9.03 11.81
N HIS A 490 11.91 -9.08 12.80
CA HIS A 490 11.57 -8.79 14.20
C HIS A 490 12.80 -8.35 15.03
N LEU A 491 12.54 -7.64 16.14
CA LEU A 491 13.53 -7.28 17.14
C LEU A 491 13.32 -8.09 18.44
N SER A 492 14.28 -8.95 18.78
CA SER A 492 14.32 -9.61 20.09
C SER A 492 14.81 -8.63 21.16
N THR A 493 13.89 -8.04 21.92
CA THR A 493 14.19 -7.11 23.02
C THR A 493 13.47 -7.53 24.31
N LYS A 494 13.95 -7.05 25.47
CA LYS A 494 13.19 -7.20 26.73
C LYS A 494 11.85 -6.49 26.60
N PHE A 495 10.82 -7.05 27.24
CA PHE A 495 9.48 -6.46 27.28
C PHE A 495 9.55 -5.00 27.74
N ALA A 496 8.85 -4.13 27.02
CA ALA A 496 8.79 -2.69 27.24
C ALA A 496 7.44 -2.17 26.74
N GLY A 497 6.95 -1.07 27.31
CA GLY A 497 5.62 -0.53 27.03
C GLY A 497 4.75 -0.52 28.28
N THR A 498 3.50 -0.11 28.11
CA THR A 498 2.49 -0.10 29.17
C THR A 498 1.81 -1.47 29.24
N LEU A 499 1.64 -2.01 30.44
CA LEU A 499 0.97 -3.30 30.69
C LEU A 499 -0.54 -3.22 30.44
#